data_AF-A0A7S1K7Y6-F1
#
_entry.id   AF-A0A7S1K7Y6-F1
#
_cell.length_a   1.000
_cell.length_b   1.000
_cell.length_c   1.000
_cell.angle_alpha   90.00
_cell.angle_beta   90.00
_cell.angle_gamma   90.00
#
_symmetry.space_group_name_H-M   'P 1'
#
loop_
_entity.id
_entity.type
_entity.pdbx_description
1 polymer ?
#
loop_
_entity_poly.entity_id
_entity_poly.type
_entity_poly.pdbx_seq_one_letter_code
_entity_poly.pdbx_strand_id
1 'polypeptide(L)'
;RQTANSAAFLSSTNRRTTRQFSVFPHSLSNMADVSMTDSAGGKTAVHVPDALTENKAFTFSTTHNAVVDFFFEVVPRCSPDTLQELLKAAYEADAQLTLRAIFHLGNVKDGKADRANFYESLDWLRVHHPLTFLANLSLVAQHTCWKCPADLLSIAIEGIEAFRARCQEHH
;
A
#
# COMPACT_ATOMS: atom_id res chain seq x y z
N ARG A 1 -23.95 -57.00 -13.68
CA ARG A 1 -22.83 -56.37 -12.96
C ARG A 1 -23.32 -55.01 -12.47
N GLN A 2 -23.87 -54.98 -11.25
CA GLN A 2 -24.29 -53.78 -10.54
C GLN A 2 -23.07 -53.23 -9.81
N THR A 3 -22.74 -51.95 -10.03
CA THR A 3 -21.82 -51.21 -9.17
C THR A 3 -22.60 -50.05 -8.57
N ALA A 4 -23.16 -50.30 -7.39
CA ALA A 4 -23.62 -49.29 -6.48
C ALA A 4 -22.38 -48.61 -5.89
N ASN A 5 -22.19 -47.31 -6.17
CA ASN A 5 -21.25 -46.49 -5.41
C ASN A 5 -22.04 -45.61 -4.46
N SER A 6 -21.89 -45.99 -3.20
CA SER A 6 -22.35 -45.34 -1.98
C SER A 6 -21.51 -44.10 -1.71
N ALA A 7 -22.16 -42.97 -1.38
CA ALA A 7 -21.53 -41.86 -0.66
C ALA A 7 -22.61 -41.03 0.05
N ALA A 8 -23.03 -41.50 1.22
CA ALA A 8 -23.60 -40.68 2.29
C ALA A 8 -22.57 -40.64 3.43
N PHE A 9 -22.71 -39.67 4.35
CA PHE A 9 -21.83 -39.29 5.49
C PHE A 9 -20.83 -38.18 5.14
N LEU A 10 -20.78 -36.99 5.75
CA LEU A 10 -21.36 -36.47 7.00
C LEU A 10 -21.59 -34.95 6.90
N SER A 11 -22.72 -34.52 7.43
CA SER A 11 -22.88 -33.18 7.99
C SER A 11 -21.94 -33.03 9.17
N SER A 12 -20.96 -32.13 9.07
CA SER A 12 -20.25 -31.60 10.24
C SER A 12 -20.31 -30.09 10.21
N THR A 13 -21.20 -29.58 11.04
CA THR A 13 -21.15 -28.26 11.65
C THR A 13 -19.74 -27.95 12.15
N ASN A 14 -19.14 -26.86 11.66
CA ASN A 14 -18.26 -26.08 12.53
C ASN A 14 -18.58 -24.59 12.42
N ARG A 15 -19.07 -24.06 13.54
CA ARG A 15 -19.34 -22.66 13.80
C ARG A 15 -18.01 -21.96 14.10
N ARG A 16 -17.97 -20.66 13.75
CA ARG A 16 -17.12 -19.61 14.32
C ARG A 16 -15.61 -19.79 14.11
N THR A 17 -15.07 -18.96 13.25
CA THR A 17 -14.27 -17.81 13.71
C THR A 17 -14.21 -16.80 12.56
N THR A 18 -15.22 -15.93 12.49
CA THR A 18 -15.08 -14.62 11.87
C THR A 18 -14.04 -13.86 12.68
N ARG A 19 -12.76 -13.97 12.28
CA ARG A 19 -11.82 -12.89 12.59
C ARG A 19 -12.37 -11.67 11.87
N GLN A 20 -12.82 -10.69 12.65
CA GLN A 20 -13.10 -9.34 12.19
C GLN A 20 -11.89 -8.88 11.37
N PHE A 21 -12.01 -8.95 10.05
CA PHE A 21 -11.15 -8.19 9.17
C PHE A 21 -11.61 -6.74 9.32
N SER A 22 -10.67 -5.94 9.81
CA SER A 22 -10.79 -4.50 10.04
C SER A 22 -11.56 -3.83 8.91
N VAL A 23 -12.79 -3.45 9.22
CA VAL A 23 -13.58 -2.52 8.44
C VAL A 23 -12.80 -1.20 8.43
N PHE A 24 -12.36 -0.76 7.25
CA PHE A 24 -11.80 0.56 7.06
C PHE A 24 -12.85 1.60 7.48
N PRO A 25 -12.59 2.46 8.47
CA PRO A 25 -13.49 3.56 8.75
C PRO A 25 -13.44 4.55 7.57
N HIS A 26 -14.60 4.81 6.98
CA HIS A 26 -14.81 5.93 6.08
C HIS A 26 -14.65 7.23 6.86
N SER A 27 -13.52 7.92 6.67
CA SER A 27 -13.38 9.39 6.70
C SER A 27 -11.89 9.71 6.76
N LEU A 28 -11.30 10.09 5.64
CA LEU A 28 -9.96 10.70 5.59
C LEU A 28 -10.11 12.20 5.89
N SER A 29 -10.35 12.50 7.15
CA SER A 29 -10.22 13.86 7.69
C SER A 29 -9.90 13.72 9.17
N ASN A 30 -8.61 13.43 9.44
CA ASN A 30 -7.84 13.77 10.65
C ASN A 30 -6.62 12.85 10.74
N MET A 31 -5.52 13.25 10.10
CA MET A 31 -4.18 12.79 10.48
C MET A 31 -3.42 13.92 11.20
N ALA A 32 -4.08 14.54 12.17
CA ALA A 32 -3.49 15.62 12.99
C ALA A 32 -3.69 15.43 14.51
N ASP A 33 -4.18 14.28 14.97
CA ASP A 33 -4.27 14.02 16.41
C ASP A 33 -3.92 12.55 16.71
N VAL A 34 -2.63 12.32 16.92
CA VAL A 34 -2.13 11.16 17.67
C VAL A 34 -1.72 11.72 19.04
N SER A 35 -2.67 11.74 19.95
CA SER A 35 -2.43 11.96 21.38
C SER A 35 -2.26 10.60 22.09
N MET A 36 -1.27 10.58 22.98
CA MET A 36 -0.74 9.44 23.73
C MET A 36 -1.80 8.64 24.50
N THR A 37 -1.70 7.31 24.45
CA THR A 37 -2.10 6.45 25.58
C THR A 37 -0.94 5.52 25.93
N ASP A 38 -0.35 5.83 27.09
CA ASP A 38 0.76 5.14 27.73
C ASP A 38 0.29 3.79 28.32
N SER A 39 1.01 2.70 28.06
CA SER A 39 1.09 1.57 28.99
C SER A 39 2.17 0.56 28.59
N ALA A 40 3.11 0.36 29.53
CA ALA A 40 4.00 -0.77 29.74
C ALA A 40 5.28 -0.87 28.89
N GLY A 41 6.31 -0.18 29.38
CA GLY A 41 7.56 -0.82 29.76
C GLY A 41 8.56 -1.17 28.65
N GLY A 42 9.31 -0.16 28.19
CA GLY A 42 10.53 -0.36 27.42
C GLY A 42 11.18 0.97 27.06
N LYS A 43 12.38 1.23 27.56
CA LYS A 43 13.18 2.48 27.41
C LYS A 43 13.08 3.09 26.01
N THR A 44 12.37 4.21 25.84
CA THR A 44 12.38 5.03 24.62
C THR A 44 13.24 6.27 24.82
N ALA A 45 14.31 6.40 24.03
CA ALA A 45 15.07 7.64 23.92
C ALA A 45 14.13 8.75 23.40
N VAL A 46 14.03 9.83 24.14
CA VAL A 46 13.23 11.01 23.82
C VAL A 46 13.91 11.75 22.66
N HIS A 47 13.25 11.84 21.50
CA HIS A 47 13.74 12.65 20.37
C HIS A 47 13.00 14.00 20.34
N VAL A 48 13.77 15.08 20.42
CA VAL A 48 13.30 16.47 20.42
C VAL A 48 13.15 16.94 18.96
N PRO A 49 12.07 17.64 18.57
CA PRO A 49 11.92 18.18 17.23
C PRO A 49 12.85 19.39 16.96
N ASP A 50 13.56 19.38 15.82
CA ASP A 50 14.67 20.30 15.49
C ASP A 50 14.36 21.41 14.46
N ALA A 51 13.13 21.55 13.94
CA ALA A 51 12.79 22.66 13.05
C ALA A 51 11.35 23.16 13.17
N LEU A 52 11.17 24.48 13.14
CA LEU A 52 9.87 25.13 12.98
C LEU A 52 9.73 25.66 11.55
N THR A 53 8.64 25.29 10.89
CA THR A 53 8.19 25.98 9.67
C THR A 53 7.54 27.33 10.01
N GLU A 54 7.41 28.19 9.01
CA GLU A 54 6.85 29.56 9.09
C GLU A 54 5.45 29.62 9.75
N ASN A 55 4.72 28.50 9.78
CA ASN A 55 3.40 28.36 10.41
C ASN A 55 3.43 27.80 11.85
N LYS A 56 4.57 27.81 12.54
CA LYS A 56 4.72 27.28 13.91
C LYS A 56 4.33 25.80 14.09
N ALA A 57 4.41 25.01 13.02
CA ALA A 57 4.28 23.56 13.13
C ALA A 57 5.64 22.93 13.44
N PHE A 58 5.66 21.99 14.39
CA PHE A 58 6.84 21.17 14.67
C PHE A 58 7.13 20.27 13.48
N THR A 59 8.32 20.41 12.90
CA THR A 59 8.83 19.54 11.85
C THR A 59 10.14 18.93 12.31
N PHE A 60 10.20 17.61 12.30
CA PHE A 60 11.45 16.87 12.51
C PHE A 60 12.27 17.00 11.23
N SER A 61 13.41 17.71 11.30
CA SER A 61 14.28 17.96 10.13
C SER A 61 14.84 16.70 9.49
N THR A 62 14.81 15.56 10.18
CA THR A 62 15.04 14.23 9.62
C THR A 62 14.18 13.25 10.39
N THR A 63 12.94 13.03 9.93
CA THR A 63 12.23 11.84 10.42
C THR A 63 12.94 10.67 9.75
N HIS A 64 13.83 9.97 10.45
CA HIS A 64 14.46 8.71 10.00
C HIS A 64 13.40 7.60 9.85
N ASN A 65 12.38 7.84 9.04
CA ASN A 65 11.28 6.93 8.78
C ASN A 65 11.16 6.81 7.27
N ALA A 66 11.65 5.68 6.76
CA ALA A 66 11.71 5.39 5.34
C ALA A 66 10.34 5.48 4.63
N VAL A 67 9.22 5.33 5.37
CA VAL A 67 7.88 5.50 4.80
C VAL A 67 7.57 6.96 4.49
N VAL A 68 8.04 7.88 5.34
CA VAL A 68 7.89 9.32 5.14
C VAL A 68 8.76 9.77 3.98
N ASP A 69 9.99 9.27 3.91
CA ASP A 69 10.91 9.53 2.80
C ASP A 69 10.30 9.03 1.48
N PHE A 70 9.79 7.79 1.43
CA PHE A 70 9.04 7.28 0.28
C PHE A 70 7.86 8.19 -0.09
N PHE A 71 7.09 8.65 0.90
CA PHE A 71 5.95 9.52 0.64
C PHE A 71 6.35 10.85 0.00
N PHE A 72 7.47 11.45 0.38
CA PHE A 72 7.91 12.74 -0.17
C PHE A 72 8.77 12.62 -1.43
N GLU A 73 9.69 11.66 -1.47
CA GLU A 73 10.66 11.48 -2.55
C GLU A 73 10.06 10.86 -3.81
N VAL A 74 8.94 10.12 -3.69
CA VAL A 74 8.24 9.63 -4.88
C VAL A 74 7.55 10.79 -5.59
N VAL A 75 8.21 11.24 -6.66
CA VAL A 75 7.79 12.33 -7.54
C VAL A 75 7.57 11.75 -8.95
N PRO A 76 6.66 12.32 -9.76
CA PRO A 76 6.54 11.97 -11.17
C PRO A 76 7.91 12.06 -11.86
N ARG A 77 8.31 10.99 -12.56
CA ARG A 77 9.65 10.78 -13.17
C ARG A 77 10.77 10.30 -12.25
N CYS A 78 10.44 9.78 -11.07
CA CYS A 78 11.38 8.95 -10.31
C CYS A 78 11.90 7.79 -11.19
N SER A 79 13.18 7.48 -11.09
CA SER A 79 13.74 6.29 -11.74
C SER A 79 13.17 5.03 -11.08
N PRO A 80 12.97 3.94 -11.83
CA PRO A 80 12.42 2.71 -11.26
C PRO A 80 13.34 2.13 -10.18
N ASP A 81 14.65 2.25 -10.34
CA ASP A 81 15.63 1.75 -9.36
C ASP A 81 15.49 2.49 -8.02
N THR A 82 15.43 3.83 -8.06
CA THR A 82 15.25 4.64 -6.84
C THR A 82 13.89 4.36 -6.20
N LEU A 83 12.83 4.22 -7.00
CA LEU A 83 11.51 3.84 -6.49
C LEU A 83 11.55 2.49 -5.75
N GLN A 84 12.24 1.48 -6.30
CA GLN A 84 12.36 0.17 -5.68
C GLN A 84 13.16 0.22 -4.37
N GLU A 85 14.23 1.00 -4.31
CA GLU A 85 15.01 1.19 -3.09
C GLU A 85 14.17 1.82 -1.97
N LEU A 86 13.44 2.89 -2.31
CA LEU A 86 12.54 3.56 -1.37
C LEU A 86 11.39 2.66 -0.92
N LEU A 87 10.77 1.92 -1.84
CA LEU A 87 9.72 0.95 -1.51
C LEU A 87 10.22 -0.13 -0.56
N LYS A 88 11.40 -0.69 -0.83
CA LYS A 88 11.99 -1.72 0.01
C LYS A 88 12.26 -1.19 1.41
N ALA A 89 12.90 -0.04 1.53
CA ALA A 89 13.20 0.58 2.83
C ALA A 89 11.91 0.93 3.60
N ALA A 90 10.91 1.49 2.93
CA ALA A 90 9.61 1.81 3.52
C ALA A 90 8.88 0.55 4.00
N TYR A 91 8.84 -0.50 3.18
CA TYR A 91 8.13 -1.73 3.49
C TYR A 91 8.78 -2.51 4.64
N GLU A 92 10.11 -2.51 4.73
CA GLU A 92 10.86 -3.08 5.86
C GLU A 92 10.60 -2.31 7.17
N ALA A 93 10.40 -0.98 7.09
CA ALA A 93 10.07 -0.15 8.26
C ALA A 93 8.62 -0.35 8.73
N ASP A 94 7.64 -0.22 7.82
CA ASP A 94 6.22 -0.48 8.09
C ASP A 94 5.45 -0.82 6.80
N ALA A 95 5.13 -2.10 6.63
CA ALA A 95 4.39 -2.60 5.47
C ALA A 95 2.97 -1.99 5.36
N GLN A 96 2.29 -1.73 6.48
CA GLN A 96 0.92 -1.25 6.46
C GLN A 96 0.84 0.22 6.05
N LEU A 97 1.74 1.06 6.57
CA LEU A 97 1.83 2.47 6.16
C LEU A 97 2.34 2.59 4.73
N THR A 98 3.28 1.74 4.31
CA THR A 98 3.77 1.71 2.92
C THR A 98 2.65 1.39 1.95
N LEU A 99 1.79 0.40 2.23
CA LEU A 99 0.63 0.11 1.40
C LEU A 99 -0.31 1.32 1.28
N ARG A 100 -0.57 2.03 2.39
CA ARG A 100 -1.39 3.25 2.36
C ARG A 100 -0.76 4.33 1.48
N ALA A 101 0.55 4.51 1.56
CA ALA A 101 1.28 5.45 0.71
C ALA A 101 1.20 5.06 -0.78
N ILE A 102 1.34 3.77 -1.11
CA ILE A 102 1.15 3.26 -2.48
C ILE A 102 -0.25 3.57 -2.99
N PHE A 103 -1.31 3.27 -2.23
CA PHE A 103 -2.68 3.60 -2.65
C PHE A 103 -2.92 5.11 -2.76
N HIS A 104 -2.21 5.92 -1.97
CA HIS A 104 -2.25 7.37 -2.10
C HIS A 104 -1.59 7.88 -3.41
N LEU A 105 -0.59 7.19 -3.95
CA LEU A 105 -0.02 7.51 -5.26
C LEU A 105 -1.07 7.42 -6.37
N GLY A 106 -1.86 6.33 -6.39
CA GLY A 106 -2.84 6.07 -7.42
C GLY A 106 -4.19 6.80 -7.27
N ASN A 107 -4.44 7.42 -6.11
CA ASN A 107 -5.71 8.10 -5.86
C ASN A 107 -5.77 9.44 -6.60
N VAL A 108 -6.77 9.61 -7.46
CA VAL A 108 -6.98 10.80 -8.30
C VAL A 108 -7.71 11.93 -7.55
N LYS A 109 -8.47 11.60 -6.50
CA LYS A 109 -9.29 12.58 -5.78
C LYS A 109 -8.49 13.32 -4.72
N ASP A 110 -7.81 12.56 -3.86
CA ASP A 110 -7.15 13.06 -2.65
C ASP A 110 -5.66 12.65 -2.59
N GLY A 111 -5.07 12.24 -3.72
CA GLY A 111 -3.73 11.69 -3.81
C GLY A 111 -2.83 12.37 -4.83
N LYS A 112 -1.65 11.80 -5.05
CA LYS A 112 -0.67 12.32 -6.02
C LYS A 112 -1.06 12.07 -7.48
N ALA A 113 -2.06 11.23 -7.74
CA ALA A 113 -2.53 10.81 -9.06
C ALA A 113 -1.39 10.31 -9.99
N ASP A 114 -0.31 9.82 -9.42
CA ASP A 114 0.88 9.34 -10.13
C ASP A 114 0.69 7.87 -10.51
N ARG A 115 0.11 7.68 -11.69
CA ARG A 115 -0.21 6.33 -12.18
C ARG A 115 1.04 5.51 -12.49
N ALA A 116 2.10 6.14 -12.99
CA ALA A 116 3.32 5.43 -13.36
C ALA A 116 3.95 4.79 -12.13
N ASN A 117 4.21 5.60 -11.09
CA ASN A 117 4.81 5.11 -9.86
C ASN A 117 3.86 4.19 -9.08
N PHE A 118 2.53 4.39 -9.18
CA PHE A 118 1.55 3.47 -8.60
C PHE A 118 1.64 2.07 -9.20
N TYR A 119 1.67 1.95 -10.52
CA TYR A 119 1.74 0.64 -11.18
C TYR A 119 3.10 -0.05 -10.97
N GLU A 120 4.20 0.69 -11.00
CA GLU A 120 5.53 0.17 -10.64
C GLU A 120 5.55 -0.37 -9.20
N SER A 121 4.94 0.36 -8.26
CA SER A 121 4.83 -0.09 -6.86
C SER A 121 3.96 -1.34 -6.71
N LEU A 122 2.86 -1.44 -7.46
CA LEU A 122 2.02 -2.63 -7.48
C LEU A 122 2.73 -3.83 -8.11
N ASP A 123 3.50 -3.62 -9.17
CA ASP A 123 4.29 -4.67 -9.81
C ASP A 123 5.38 -5.20 -8.87
N TRP A 124 6.07 -4.30 -8.17
CA TRP A 124 7.01 -4.66 -7.12
C TRP A 124 6.34 -5.51 -6.01
N LEU A 125 5.16 -5.11 -5.53
CA LEU A 125 4.39 -5.90 -4.58
C LEU A 125 4.01 -7.28 -5.13
N ARG A 126 3.63 -7.36 -6.41
CA ARG A 126 3.28 -8.63 -7.07
C ARG A 126 4.48 -9.59 -7.10
N VAL A 127 5.68 -9.08 -7.33
CA VAL A 127 6.93 -9.87 -7.41
C VAL A 127 7.45 -10.26 -6.02
N HIS A 128 7.49 -9.33 -5.06
CA HIS A 128 8.12 -9.56 -3.75
C HIS A 128 7.14 -10.04 -2.67
N HIS A 129 5.88 -9.60 -2.72
CA HIS A 129 4.85 -9.85 -1.71
C HIS A 129 3.50 -10.26 -2.33
N PRO A 130 3.44 -11.36 -3.10
CA PRO A 130 2.28 -11.71 -3.92
C PRO A 130 0.99 -11.92 -3.11
N LEU A 131 1.08 -12.45 -1.89
CA LEU A 131 -0.08 -12.65 -1.02
C LEU A 131 -0.67 -11.31 -0.57
N THR A 132 0.18 -10.35 -0.21
CA THR A 132 -0.24 -8.98 0.14
C THR A 132 -0.88 -8.31 -1.07
N PHE A 133 -0.26 -8.42 -2.25
CA PHE A 133 -0.82 -7.89 -3.48
C PHE A 133 -2.22 -8.45 -3.77
N LEU A 134 -2.40 -9.78 -3.74
CA LEU A 134 -3.68 -10.42 -3.99
C LEU A 134 -4.76 -10.04 -2.97
N ALA A 135 -4.40 -9.94 -1.68
CA ALA A 135 -5.32 -9.53 -0.62
C ALA A 135 -5.83 -8.09 -0.80
N ASN A 136 -5.03 -7.22 -1.41
CA ASN A 136 -5.35 -5.81 -1.62
C ASN A 136 -5.85 -5.49 -3.05
N LEU A 137 -5.91 -6.48 -3.95
CA LEU A 137 -6.28 -6.28 -5.34
C LEU A 137 -7.70 -5.70 -5.49
N SER A 138 -8.64 -6.13 -4.64
CA SER A 138 -10.02 -5.61 -4.62
C SER A 138 -10.11 -4.14 -4.21
N LEU A 139 -9.10 -3.63 -3.49
CA LEU A 139 -9.02 -2.24 -3.03
C LEU A 139 -8.53 -1.30 -4.14
N VAL A 140 -7.79 -1.80 -5.13
CA VAL A 140 -7.31 -1.01 -6.28
C VAL A 140 -8.48 -0.33 -6.97
N ALA A 141 -9.53 -1.08 -7.31
CA ALA A 141 -10.72 -0.54 -7.97
C ALA A 141 -11.48 0.48 -7.10
N GLN A 142 -11.41 0.36 -5.77
CA GLN A 142 -12.14 1.20 -4.82
C GLN A 142 -11.45 2.54 -4.57
N HIS A 143 -10.12 2.56 -4.49
CA HIS A 143 -9.35 3.74 -4.07
C HIS A 143 -8.70 4.52 -5.21
N THR A 144 -8.68 3.97 -6.43
CA THR A 144 -8.07 4.63 -7.58
C THR A 144 -9.12 4.92 -8.65
N CYS A 145 -9.15 4.12 -9.72
CA CYS A 145 -10.04 4.25 -10.84
C CYS A 145 -10.50 2.87 -11.33
N TRP A 146 -11.68 2.80 -11.93
CA TRP A 146 -12.21 1.53 -12.46
C TRP A 146 -11.36 0.96 -13.62
N LYS A 147 -10.61 1.82 -14.33
CA LYS A 147 -9.67 1.42 -15.37
C LYS A 147 -8.41 0.75 -14.80
N CYS A 148 -8.08 1.05 -13.55
CA CYS A 148 -6.80 0.69 -12.96
C CYS A 148 -6.57 -0.83 -12.84
N PRO A 149 -7.58 -1.66 -12.47
CA PRO A 149 -7.47 -3.11 -12.57
C PRO A 149 -7.22 -3.64 -13.99
N ALA A 150 -7.77 -3.01 -15.03
CA ALA A 150 -7.58 -3.45 -16.41
C ALA A 150 -6.14 -3.20 -16.88
N ASP A 151 -5.60 -2.01 -16.57
CA ASP A 151 -4.20 -1.68 -16.86
C ASP A 151 -3.24 -2.64 -16.10
N LEU A 152 -3.57 -3.01 -14.86
CA LEU A 152 -2.80 -3.95 -14.05
C LEU A 152 -2.77 -5.37 -14.66
N LEU A 153 -3.88 -5.82 -15.27
CA LEU A 153 -3.91 -7.08 -16.01
C LEU A 153 -3.04 -7.01 -17.28
N SER A 154 -3.08 -5.90 -18.01
CA SER A 154 -2.19 -5.68 -19.16
C SER A 154 -0.72 -5.72 -18.75
N ILE A 155 -0.36 -5.07 -17.62
CA ILE A 155 1.00 -5.12 -17.06
C ILE A 155 1.39 -6.56 -16.69
N ALA A 156 0.48 -7.34 -16.10
CA ALA A 156 0.78 -8.72 -15.74
C ALA A 156 1.04 -9.63 -16.95
N ILE A 157 0.47 -9.32 -18.12
CA ILE A 157 0.63 -10.09 -19.36
C ILE A 157 1.84 -9.61 -20.17
N GLU A 158 1.97 -8.30 -20.34
CA GLU A 158 2.95 -7.67 -21.25
C GLU A 158 4.26 -7.28 -20.54
N GLY A 159 4.22 -7.14 -19.21
CA GLY A 159 5.30 -6.63 -18.39
C GLY A 159 5.21 -5.11 -18.14
N ILE A 160 5.80 -4.68 -17.03
CA ILE A 160 5.82 -3.26 -16.62
C ILE A 160 6.61 -2.38 -17.60
N GLU A 161 7.62 -2.93 -18.27
CA GLU A 161 8.43 -2.22 -19.27
C GLU A 161 7.61 -1.80 -20.49
N ALA A 162 6.70 -2.66 -20.96
CA ALA A 162 5.80 -2.33 -22.07
C ALA A 162 4.83 -1.19 -21.69
N PHE A 163 4.37 -1.18 -20.43
CA PHE A 163 3.56 -0.09 -19.91
C PHE A 163 4.35 1.23 -19.81
N ARG A 164 5.59 1.18 -19.34
CA ARG A 164 6.49 2.35 -19.25
C ARG A 164 6.74 2.97 -20.62
N ALA A 165 6.99 2.16 -21.64
CA ALA A 165 7.18 2.64 -23.01
C ALA A 165 5.96 3.43 -23.53
N ARG A 166 4.74 2.92 -23.34
CA ARG A 166 3.50 3.64 -23.71
C ARG A 166 3.32 4.97 -23.00
N CYS A 167 3.78 5.09 -21.76
CA CYS A 167 3.70 6.34 -21.01
C CYS A 167 4.67 7.40 -21.53
N GLN A 168 5.80 6.99 -22.12
CA GLN A 168 6.82 7.90 -22.65
C GLN A 168 6.49 8.43 -24.05
N GLU A 169 5.73 7.68 -24.86
CA GLU A 169 5.36 8.05 -26.24
C GLU A 169 4.39 9.24 -26.36
N HIS A 170 3.74 9.64 -25.26
CA HIS A 170 2.72 10.70 -25.25
C HIS A 170 3.26 12.09 -24.82
N HIS A 171 4.56 12.30 -24.89
CA HIS A 171 5.24 13.58 -24.61
C HIS A 171 5.99 14.10 -25.83
#